data_AF-A0A2V7BVH0-F1
#
_entry.id   AF-A0A2V7BVH0-F1
#
_cell.length_a   1.000
_cell.length_b   1.000
_cell.length_c   1.000
_cell.angle_alpha   90.00
_cell.angle_beta   90.00
_cell.angle_gamma   90.00
#
_symmetry.space_group_name_H-M   'P 1'
#
loop_
_entity.id
_entity.type
_entity.pdbx_description
1 polymer ?
#
loop_
_entity_poly.entity_id
_entity_poly.type
_entity_poly.pdbx_seq_one_letter_code
_entity_poly.pdbx_strand_id
1 'polypeptide(L)' 'MTCDLHSWMRGWVVVADHPFYALTDGEGQFTLQGLPAGRYTLRAWQERLGMISKDIVVGDQDPTTITLEMPTR' A
#
# COMPACT_ATOMS: atom_id res chain seq x y z
N MET A 1 1.64 2.75 20.62
CA MET A 1 2.31 3.07 21.91
C MET A 1 3.35 4.13 21.61
N THR A 2 3.31 5.30 22.24
CA THR A 2 4.24 6.41 21.97
C THR A 2 4.76 6.97 23.29
N CYS A 3 6.08 7.05 23.42
CA CYS A 3 6.78 7.72 24.50
C CYS A 3 7.67 8.79 23.85
N ASP A 4 7.47 10.06 24.21
CA ASP A 4 8.05 11.22 23.52
C ASP A 4 9.59 11.35 23.65
N LEU A 5 10.22 10.52 24.49
CA LEU A 5 11.67 10.44 24.61
C LEU A 5 12.33 9.69 23.43
N HIS A 6 11.58 8.82 22.74
CA HIS A 6 12.10 7.97 21.66
C HIS A 6 11.15 8.00 20.46
N SER A 7 11.15 9.10 19.71
CA SER A 7 10.30 9.30 18.52
C SER A 7 10.51 8.24 17.41
N TRP A 8 11.59 7.46 17.48
CA TRP A 8 11.91 6.32 16.62
C TRP A 8 11.14 5.04 17.00
N MET A 9 10.54 4.95 18.19
CA MET A 9 9.74 3.80 18.64
C MET A 9 8.29 3.86 18.15
N ARG A 10 8.07 4.28 16.92
CA ARG A 10 6.74 4.24 16.30
C ARG A 10 6.57 2.94 15.53
N GLY A 11 5.40 2.35 15.66
CA GLY A 11 5.00 1.15 14.94
C GLY A 11 3.57 1.30 14.46
N TRP A 12 3.25 0.64 13.36
CA TRP A 12 1.94 0.72 12.71
C TRP A 12 1.36 -0.66 12.54
N VAL A 13 0.04 -0.75 12.78
CA VAL A 13 -0.74 -1.95 12.54
C VAL A 13 -1.77 -1.58 11.48
N VAL A 14 -1.69 -2.24 10.32
CA VAL A 14 -2.67 -2.11 9.25
C VAL A 14 -3.53 -3.36 9.27
N VAL A 15 -4.84 -3.17 9.36
CA VAL A 15 -5.83 -4.24 9.35
C VAL A 15 -6.61 -4.14 8.04
N ALA A 16 -6.72 -5.26 7.33
CA ALA A 16 -7.50 -5.39 6.10
C ALA A 16 -8.42 -6.61 6.22
N ASP A 17 -9.59 -6.53 5.57
CA ASP A 17 -10.57 -7.62 5.53
C ASP A 17 -10.13 -8.79 4.62
N HIS A 18 -8.97 -8.66 3.96
CA HIS A 18 -8.41 -9.60 3.01
C HIS A 18 -6.91 -9.83 3.25
N PRO A 19 -6.32 -10.94 2.77
CA PRO A 19 -4.92 -11.27 3.03
C PRO A 19 -3.91 -10.55 2.14
N PHE A 20 -4.35 -9.80 1.12
CA PHE A 20 -3.45 -9.16 0.16
C PHE A 20 -2.81 -7.89 0.73
N TYR A 21 -1.48 -7.88 0.85
CA TYR A 21 -0.70 -6.68 1.17
C TYR A 21 0.72 -6.82 0.60
N ALA A 22 1.37 -5.68 0.40
CA ALA A 22 2.77 -5.62 0.03
C ALA A 22 3.41 -4.41 0.73
N LEU A 23 4.69 -4.53 1.06
CA LEU A 23 5.50 -3.40 1.45
C LEU A 23 6.25 -2.91 0.21
N THR A 24 6.30 -1.59 0.03
CA THR A 24 7.17 -1.01 -0.98
C THR A 24 8.63 -1.18 -0.56
N ASP A 25 9.51 -1.37 -1.53
CA ASP A 25 10.95 -1.31 -1.29
C ASP A 25 11.47 0.14 -1.14
N GLY A 26 12.80 0.30 -1.06
CA GLY A 26 13.44 1.60 -0.94
C GLY A 26 13.29 2.50 -2.17
N GLU A 27 12.90 1.95 -3.31
CA GLU A 27 12.63 2.68 -4.57
C GLU A 27 11.13 2.95 -4.78
N GLY A 28 10.28 2.51 -3.84
CA GLY A 28 8.83 2.67 -3.93
C GLY A 28 8.13 1.61 -4.78
N GLN A 29 8.83 0.55 -5.20
CA GLN A 29 8.24 -0.53 -5.99
C GLN A 29 7.56 -1.55 -5.09
N PHE A 30 6.47 -2.15 -5.57
CA PHE A 30 5.74 -3.20 -4.87
C PHE A 30 5.22 -4.25 -5.85
N THR A 31 5.04 -5.47 -5.35
CA THR A 31 4.45 -6.57 -6.11
C THR A 31 3.39 -7.24 -5.25
N LEU A 32 2.17 -7.32 -5.78
CA LEU A 32 1.06 -8.09 -5.19
C LEU A 32 0.83 -9.32 -6.05
N GLN A 33 1.05 -10.51 -5.48
CA GLN A 33 0.91 -11.79 -6.18
C GLN A 33 -0.38 -12.51 -5.80
N GLY A 34 -0.90 -13.32 -6.71
CA GLY A 34 -2.05 -14.18 -6.44
C GLY A 34 -3.38 -13.44 -6.33
N LEU A 35 -3.50 -12.24 -6.91
CA LEU A 35 -4.78 -11.57 -7.05
C LEU A 35 -5.58 -12.24 -8.17
N PRO A 36 -6.79 -12.75 -7.90
CA PRO A 36 -7.71 -13.17 -8.95
C PRO A 36 -8.06 -11.99 -9.87
N ALA A 37 -8.40 -12.26 -11.12
CA ALA A 37 -8.94 -11.22 -11.98
C ALA A 37 -10.21 -10.59 -11.39
N GLY A 38 -10.32 -9.27 -11.43
CA GLY A 38 -11.37 -8.55 -10.74
C GLY A 38 -11.14 -7.04 -10.65
N ARG A 39 -12.10 -6.36 -10.03
CA ARG A 39 -12.03 -4.93 -9.71
C ARG A 39 -11.66 -4.77 -8.24
N TYR A 40 -10.68 -3.95 -7.97
CA TYR A 40 -10.15 -3.73 -6.62
C TYR A 40 -9.98 -2.25 -6.34
N THR A 41 -10.10 -1.86 -5.08
CA THR A 41 -9.65 -0.56 -4.59
C THR A 41 -8.29 -0.74 -3.93
N LEU A 42 -7.24 -0.28 -4.58
CA LEU A 42 -5.89 -0.30 -4.02
C LEU A 42 -5.71 0.87 -3.07
N ARG A 43 -5.26 0.57 -1.85
CA ARG A 43 -4.94 1.59 -0.82
C ARG A 43 -3.44 1.55 -0.55
N ALA A 44 -2.79 2.70 -0.68
CA ALA A 44 -1.40 2.88 -0.25
C ALA A 44 -1.35 3.88 0.90
N TRP A 45 -0.53 3.61 1.90
CA TRP A 45 -0.38 4.47 3.07
C TRP A 45 1.10 4.67 3.39
N GLN A 46 1.45 5.90 3.77
CA GLN A 46 2.77 6.27 4.26
C GLN A 46 2.61 7.25 5.43
N GLU A 47 3.49 7.16 6.42
CA GLU A 47 3.39 7.90 7.69
C GLU A 47 3.16 9.41 7.57
N ARG A 48 3.84 10.06 6.61
CA ARG A 48 3.85 11.51 6.41
C ARG A 48 2.82 11.95 5.37
N LEU A 49 2.62 11.15 4.32
CA LEU A 49 1.76 11.46 3.19
C LEU A 49 0.30 11.03 3.41
N GLY A 50 0.06 10.18 4.42
CA GLY A 50 -1.27 9.64 4.68
C GLY A 50 -1.63 8.53 3.70
N MET A 51 -2.93 8.44 3.40
CA MET A 51 -3.48 7.35 2.60
C MET A 51 -4.01 7.84 1.27
N ILE A 52 -3.75 7.11 0.20
CA ILE A 52 -4.36 7.28 -1.12
C ILE A 52 -5.13 6.02 -1.51
N SER A 53 -6.15 6.18 -2.34
CA SER A 53 -6.96 5.07 -2.88
C SER A 53 -7.07 5.21 -4.39
N LYS A 54 -7.00 4.08 -5.11
CA LYS A 54 -7.14 4.03 -6.57
C LYS A 54 -7.90 2.77 -6.97
N ASP A 55 -8.94 2.93 -7.76
CA ASP A 55 -9.64 1.79 -8.35
C ASP A 55 -8.84 1.22 -9.51
N ILE A 56 -8.65 -0.10 -9.51
CA ILE A 56 -7.88 -0.84 -10.51
C ILE A 56 -8.68 -2.04 -10.99
N VAL A 57 -8.39 -2.46 -12.23
CA VAL A 57 -8.89 -3.70 -12.80
C VAL A 57 -7.69 -4.60 -13.05
N VAL A 58 -7.68 -5.76 -12.40
CA VAL A 58 -6.69 -6.81 -12.64
C VAL A 58 -7.31 -7.79 -13.63
N GLY A 59 -6.68 -7.95 -14.78
CA GLY A 59 -7.08 -8.94 -15.79
C GLY A 59 -6.28 -10.24 -15.67
N ASP A 60 -6.57 -11.21 -16.54
CA ASP A 60 -5.88 -12.51 -16.60
C ASP A 60 -4.49 -12.44 -17.27
N GLN A 61 -3.96 -11.25 -17.52
CA GLN A 61 -2.67 -11.04 -18.18
C GLN A 61 -1.67 -10.48 -17.16
N ASP A 62 -0.72 -11.33 -16.75
CA ASP A 62 0.43 -10.96 -15.93
C ASP A 62 1.39 -10.03 -16.69
N PRO A 63 2.04 -9.04 -16.04
CA PRO A 63 1.64 -8.30 -14.85
C PRO A 63 0.87 -7.01 -15.20
N THR A 64 -0.12 -6.64 -14.37
CA THR A 64 -0.78 -5.33 -14.45
C THR A 64 0.09 -4.26 -13.76
N THR A 65 0.77 -3.43 -14.55
CA THR A 65 1.60 -2.32 -14.02
C THR A 65 0.75 -1.11 -13.70
N ILE A 66 0.90 -0.58 -12.48
CA ILE A 66 0.23 0.63 -12.02
C ILE A 66 1.21 1.55 -11.27
N THR A 67 1.04 2.84 -11.49
CA THR A 67 1.73 3.88 -10.71
C THR A 67 0.72 4.60 -9.82
N LEU A 68 1.12 4.82 -8.56
CA LEU A 68 0.39 5.54 -7.53
C LEU A 68 1.21 6.78 -7.17
N GLU A 69 0.67 7.96 -7.44
CA GLU A 69 1.28 9.21 -7.01
C GLU A 69 0.70 9.60 -5.65
N MET A 70 1.58 9.79 -4.66
CA MET A 70 1.20 10.29 -3.34
C MET A 70 1.56 11.78 -3.26
N PRO A 71 0.60 12.70 -3.47
CA PRO A 71 0.90 14.12 -3.42
C PRO A 71 1.31 14.54 -2.00
N THR A 72 2.40 15.30 -1.92
CA THR A 72 2.77 16.01 -0.69
C THR A 72 1.75 17.11 -0.43
N ARG A 73 1.19 17.14 0.78
CA ARG A 73 0.38 18.26 1.24
C ARG A 73 1.20 19.55 1.38
#